data_AF-A0A1I6IXM4-F1
#
_entry.id   AF-A0A1I6IXM4-F1
#
_cell.length_a   1.000
_cell.length_b   1.000
_cell.length_c   1.000
_cell.angle_alpha   90.00
_cell.angle_beta   90.00
_cell.angle_gamma   90.00
#
_symmetry.space_group_name_H-M   'P 1'
#
loop_
_entity.id
_entity.type
_entity.pdbx_description
1 polymer ?
#
loop_
_entity_poly.entity_id
_entity_poly.type
_entity_poly.pdbx_seq_one_letter_code
_entity_poly.pdbx_strand_id
1 'polypeptide(L)'
;MTRTARGGAAALALALVAMLAAGLLSGCTAGTPGGAGPSPSSSAAQRGPAIRVVSPEGGVRAGDEVRLVVRATDDGAPLAGRDATFEVVSGPAEYPGGFETSTTDADGVASSLGLHAEGAGRVTIRVAVGAVRSDVTIDVGRP
;
A
#
# COMPACT_ATOMS: atom_id res chain seq x y z
N MET A 1 -27.75 -6.78 -45.51
CA MET A 1 -28.02 -6.79 -44.05
C MET A 1 -27.42 -5.51 -43.46
N THR A 2 -28.24 -4.48 -43.32
CA THR A 2 -27.89 -3.13 -42.85
C THR A 2 -27.95 -3.08 -41.33
N ARG A 3 -26.85 -2.80 -40.64
CA ARG A 3 -26.82 -2.57 -39.18
C ARG A 3 -26.44 -1.12 -38.90
N THR A 4 -27.46 -0.29 -38.78
CA THR A 4 -27.37 1.08 -38.29
C THR A 4 -27.51 1.02 -36.77
N ALA A 5 -26.48 1.42 -36.02
CA ALA A 5 -26.59 1.70 -34.59
C ALA A 5 -25.89 3.03 -34.32
N ARG A 6 -26.71 4.05 -34.04
CA ARG A 6 -26.32 5.41 -33.71
C ARG A 6 -27.05 5.76 -32.41
N GLY A 7 -26.32 6.34 -31.47
CA GLY A 7 -26.90 7.22 -30.46
C GLY A 7 -27.02 6.62 -29.06
N GLY A 8 -26.40 7.30 -28.10
CA GLY A 8 -26.55 7.07 -26.66
C GLY A 8 -25.58 7.94 -25.88
N ALA A 9 -25.70 9.26 -26.04
CA ALA A 9 -24.87 10.25 -25.38
C ALA A 9 -25.00 10.19 -23.85
N ALA A 10 -23.86 10.21 -23.17
CA ALA A 10 -23.75 10.36 -21.73
C ALA A 10 -24.24 11.75 -21.30
N ALA A 11 -25.20 11.80 -20.38
CA ALA A 11 -25.66 13.03 -19.75
C ALA A 11 -25.15 13.08 -18.31
N LEU A 12 -24.50 14.21 -17.99
CA LEU A 12 -24.04 14.63 -16.67
C LEU A 12 -25.15 14.62 -15.61
N ALA A 13 -24.77 14.41 -14.35
CA ALA A 13 -25.29 15.23 -13.25
C ALA A 13 -24.28 15.26 -12.09
N LEU A 14 -23.69 16.44 -11.85
CA LEU A 14 -23.02 16.81 -10.61
C LEU A 14 -24.04 16.78 -9.46
N ALA A 15 -23.68 16.18 -8.32
CA ALA A 15 -24.34 16.45 -7.05
C ALA A 15 -23.28 16.86 -6.02
N LEU A 16 -23.15 18.17 -5.86
CA LEU A 16 -22.30 18.84 -4.88
C LEU A 16 -23.14 19.02 -3.62
N VAL A 17 -22.89 18.24 -2.57
CA VAL A 17 -23.56 18.41 -1.28
C VAL A 17 -22.60 19.10 -0.32
N ALA A 18 -22.76 20.41 -0.20
CA ALA A 18 -22.23 21.21 0.88
C ALA A 18 -23.16 21.03 2.10
N MET A 19 -22.64 20.49 3.20
CA MET A 19 -23.31 20.58 4.50
C MET A 19 -22.45 21.44 5.41
N LEU A 20 -22.88 22.69 5.54
CA LEU A 20 -22.34 23.70 6.42
C LEU A 20 -23.39 23.87 7.53
N ALA A 21 -23.09 23.40 8.74
CA ALA A 21 -23.94 23.60 9.90
C ALA A 21 -23.06 24.02 11.09
N ALA A 22 -23.27 25.28 11.48
CA ALA A 22 -22.65 25.95 12.61
C ALA A 22 -23.11 25.35 13.94
N GLY A 23 -22.19 25.28 14.89
CA GLY A 23 -22.47 25.06 16.31
C GLY A 23 -21.51 25.90 17.15
N LEU A 24 -21.87 27.16 17.39
CA LEU A 24 -21.30 27.98 18.47
C LEU A 24 -21.97 27.55 19.78
N LEU A 25 -21.19 27.32 20.84
CA LEU A 25 -21.55 27.69 22.22
C LEU A 25 -20.31 27.61 23.13
N SER A 26 -20.09 28.72 23.83
CA SER A 26 -19.07 28.99 24.84
C SER A 26 -19.05 27.99 26.00
N GLY A 27 -17.84 27.76 26.52
CA GLY A 27 -17.63 27.18 27.84
C GLY A 27 -16.19 27.38 28.31
N CYS A 28 -15.87 28.57 28.84
CA CYS A 28 -14.67 28.77 29.63
C CYS A 28 -14.93 28.25 31.05
N THR A 29 -14.33 27.13 31.43
CA THR A 29 -14.11 26.80 32.85
C THR A 29 -12.64 26.43 33.03
N ALA A 30 -12.03 27.02 34.05
CA ALA A 30 -10.63 26.83 34.41
C ALA A 30 -10.45 25.55 35.23
N GLY A 31 -9.34 24.85 35.00
CA GLY A 31 -8.69 23.99 35.99
C GLY A 31 -8.93 22.48 35.85
N THR A 32 -7.92 21.75 35.36
CA THR A 32 -7.24 20.58 35.97
C THR A 32 -6.35 19.92 34.88
N PRO A 33 -5.08 19.53 35.17
CA PRO A 33 -4.19 18.94 34.18
C PRO A 33 -4.42 17.43 34.10
N GLY A 34 -4.78 16.92 32.93
CA GLY A 34 -4.98 15.48 32.74
C GLY A 34 -5.94 15.18 31.61
N GLY A 35 -5.41 15.05 30.41
CA GLY A 35 -6.18 14.67 29.25
C GLY A 35 -5.27 14.66 28.04
N ALA A 36 -4.81 13.47 27.67
CA ALA A 36 -4.15 13.23 26.41
C ALA A 36 -4.99 13.89 25.30
N GLY A 37 -4.43 14.93 24.67
CA GLY A 37 -5.03 15.47 23.48
C GLY A 37 -5.16 14.35 22.46
N PRO A 38 -6.28 14.24 21.72
CA PRO A 38 -6.30 13.37 20.56
C PRO A 38 -5.18 13.84 19.64
N SER A 39 -4.14 13.01 19.50
CA SER A 39 -3.01 13.25 18.62
C SER A 39 -3.53 13.71 17.26
N PRO A 40 -3.21 14.92 16.79
CA PRO A 40 -3.44 15.23 15.40
C PRO A 40 -2.41 14.45 14.59
N SER A 41 -2.78 14.00 13.40
CA SER A 41 -1.88 13.52 12.33
C SER A 41 -1.72 12.00 12.16
N SER A 42 -2.79 11.32 11.77
CA SER A 42 -2.64 10.10 10.95
C SER A 42 -3.22 10.24 9.53
N SER A 43 -4.01 11.30 9.23
CA SER A 43 -4.61 11.50 7.89
C SER A 43 -3.97 12.60 7.05
N ALA A 44 -2.91 13.27 7.54
CA ALA A 44 -2.19 14.31 6.79
C ALA A 44 -0.78 13.89 6.33
N ALA A 45 -0.30 12.70 6.71
CA ALA A 45 1.13 12.37 6.67
C ALA A 45 1.45 11.15 5.78
N GLN A 46 1.39 11.32 4.46
CA GLN A 46 2.43 10.81 3.55
C GLN A 46 2.20 11.47 2.18
N ARG A 47 2.78 12.66 1.99
CA ARG A 47 2.94 13.26 0.66
C ARG A 47 4.28 12.78 0.09
N GLY A 48 4.30 12.38 -1.16
CA GLY A 48 5.44 11.77 -1.87
C GLY A 48 5.26 10.28 -2.23
N PRO A 49 6.13 9.74 -3.09
CA PRO A 49 6.09 8.34 -3.48
C PRO A 49 6.33 7.39 -2.31
N ALA A 50 5.57 6.28 -2.27
CA ALA A 50 5.65 5.30 -1.20
C ALA A 50 5.37 3.88 -1.72
N ILE A 51 6.06 2.90 -1.14
CA ILE A 51 5.75 1.48 -1.25
C ILE A 51 5.41 0.98 0.13
N ARG A 52 4.23 0.37 0.29
CA ARG A 52 3.75 -0.20 1.55
C ARG A 52 3.50 -1.69 1.39
N VAL A 53 3.87 -2.46 2.40
CA VAL A 53 3.54 -3.88 2.46
C VAL A 53 2.06 -4.04 2.84
N VAL A 54 1.37 -4.88 2.09
CA VAL A 54 -0.01 -5.32 2.35
C VAL A 54 -0.02 -6.73 2.92
N SER A 55 0.87 -7.60 2.45
CA SER A 55 1.01 -8.98 2.92
C SER A 55 2.48 -9.40 2.83
N PRO A 56 2.99 -10.24 3.74
CA PRO A 56 2.29 -10.90 4.85
C PRO A 56 2.00 -9.96 6.04
N GLU A 57 0.81 -10.11 6.64
CA GLU A 57 0.42 -9.41 7.88
C GLU A 57 0.77 -10.20 9.15
N GLY A 58 1.17 -11.48 9.00
CA GLY A 58 1.46 -12.41 10.08
C GLY A 58 2.89 -12.98 10.02
N GLY A 59 3.20 -13.87 10.98
CA GLY A 59 4.53 -14.48 11.07
C GLY A 59 4.79 -15.45 9.93
N VAL A 60 5.86 -15.19 9.17
CA VAL A 60 6.45 -16.12 8.20
C VAL A 60 7.31 -17.13 8.95
N ARG A 61 7.32 -18.39 8.53
CA ARG A 61 8.18 -19.43 9.11
C ARG A 61 9.17 -19.96 8.09
N ALA A 62 10.28 -20.46 8.59
CA ALA A 62 11.23 -21.18 7.75
C ALA A 62 10.56 -22.40 7.10
N GLY A 63 10.76 -22.58 5.80
CA GLY A 63 10.11 -23.56 4.94
C GLY A 63 8.87 -23.04 4.21
N ASP A 64 8.37 -21.84 4.53
CA ASP A 64 7.22 -21.26 3.86
C ASP A 64 7.57 -20.72 2.46
N GLU A 65 6.60 -20.82 1.55
CA GLU A 65 6.57 -20.02 0.31
C GLU A 65 5.66 -18.80 0.53
N VAL A 66 6.25 -17.61 0.52
CA VAL A 66 5.61 -16.36 0.93
C VAL A 66 5.27 -15.51 -0.28
N ARG A 67 4.02 -15.05 -0.35
CA ARG A 67 3.60 -14.05 -1.32
C ARG A 67 3.72 -12.65 -0.72
N LEU A 68 4.71 -11.87 -1.18
CA LEU A 68 4.81 -10.46 -0.81
C LEU A 68 3.83 -9.66 -1.67
N VAL A 69 2.91 -8.96 -1.03
CA VAL A 69 1.99 -8.04 -1.69
C VAL A 69 2.31 -6.63 -1.23
N VAL A 70 2.47 -5.72 -2.18
CA VAL A 70 2.78 -4.31 -1.92
C VAL A 70 1.79 -3.41 -2.63
N ARG A 71 1.59 -2.22 -2.08
CA ARG A 71 0.89 -1.12 -2.74
C ARG A 71 1.85 0.05 -2.95
N ALA A 72 1.93 0.51 -4.18
CA ALA A 72 2.76 1.65 -4.58
C ALA A 72 1.88 2.86 -4.91
N THR A 73 2.25 4.01 -4.36
CA THR A 73 1.54 5.27 -4.57
C THR A 73 2.52 6.42 -4.83
N ASP A 74 2.07 7.45 -5.53
CA ASP A 74 2.74 8.75 -5.64
C ASP A 74 1.76 9.86 -5.25
N ASP A 75 2.14 10.66 -4.26
CA ASP A 75 1.26 11.63 -3.60
C ASP A 75 -0.15 11.07 -3.23
N GLY A 76 -0.18 9.80 -2.85
CA GLY A 76 -1.40 9.06 -2.49
C GLY A 76 -2.20 8.50 -3.68
N ALA A 77 -1.87 8.85 -4.92
CA ALA A 77 -2.45 8.24 -6.11
C ALA A 77 -1.78 6.90 -6.44
N PRO A 78 -2.52 5.85 -6.84
CA PRO A 78 -1.95 4.58 -7.25
C PRO A 78 -0.95 4.69 -8.41
N LEU A 79 0.17 3.97 -8.30
CA LEU A 79 1.10 3.78 -9.42
C LEU A 79 0.68 2.55 -10.24
N ALA A 80 -0.35 2.70 -11.09
CA ALA A 80 -0.91 1.62 -11.90
C ALA A 80 -0.11 1.31 -13.19
N GLY A 81 -0.14 0.05 -13.62
CA GLY A 81 0.46 -0.39 -14.89
C GLY A 81 1.99 -0.25 -14.95
N ARG A 82 2.65 -0.30 -13.79
CA ARG A 82 4.10 -0.19 -13.66
C ARG A 82 4.71 -1.53 -13.31
N ASP A 83 5.89 -1.81 -13.84
CA ASP A 83 6.64 -2.98 -13.43
C ASP A 83 7.17 -2.78 -12.00
N ALA A 84 6.86 -3.75 -11.16
CA ALA A 84 7.38 -3.94 -9.83
C ALA A 84 8.44 -5.04 -9.87
N THR A 85 9.61 -4.78 -9.30
CA THR A 85 10.69 -5.76 -9.12
C THR A 85 10.88 -6.02 -7.62
N PHE A 86 11.05 -7.29 -7.26
CA PHE A 86 11.27 -7.76 -5.91
C PHE A 86 12.58 -8.53 -5.87
N GLU A 87 13.50 -8.13 -5.00
CA GLU A 87 14.83 -8.72 -4.90
C GLU A 87 15.20 -8.88 -3.42
N VAL A 88 15.68 -10.06 -3.02
CA VAL A 88 16.22 -10.23 -1.68
C VAL A 88 17.62 -9.60 -1.63
N VAL A 89 17.78 -8.59 -0.78
CA VAL A 89 19.08 -7.92 -0.58
C VAL A 89 19.88 -8.60 0.53
N SER A 90 19.20 -9.14 1.54
CA SER A 90 19.83 -9.90 2.63
C SER A 90 18.83 -10.78 3.37
N GLY A 91 19.35 -11.80 4.05
CA GLY A 91 18.59 -12.69 4.92
C GLY A 91 18.40 -14.10 4.34
N PRO A 92 17.84 -15.02 5.14
CA PRO A 92 17.70 -16.43 4.77
C PRO A 92 16.42 -16.69 3.95
N ALA A 93 16.30 -16.04 2.80
CA ALA A 93 15.21 -16.28 1.86
C ALA A 93 15.65 -16.00 0.43
N GLU A 94 14.99 -16.61 -0.55
CA GLU A 94 15.29 -16.41 -1.96
C GLU A 94 14.05 -16.48 -2.86
N TYR A 95 14.12 -15.78 -3.97
CA TYR A 95 13.22 -16.01 -5.09
C TYR A 95 13.83 -17.09 -6.00
N PRO A 96 13.05 -18.03 -6.57
CA PRO A 96 13.59 -19.10 -7.42
C PRO A 96 14.45 -18.62 -8.60
N GLY A 97 14.16 -17.43 -9.13
CA GLY A 97 14.94 -16.77 -10.20
C GLY A 97 15.92 -15.71 -9.72
N GLY A 98 16.15 -15.58 -8.42
CA GLY A 98 16.94 -14.51 -7.77
C GLY A 98 16.16 -13.21 -7.53
N PHE A 99 15.22 -12.88 -8.43
CA PHE A 99 14.27 -11.79 -8.28
C PHE A 99 12.93 -12.17 -8.90
N GLU A 100 11.89 -11.42 -8.55
CA GLU A 100 10.56 -11.54 -9.14
C GLU A 100 10.11 -10.22 -9.76
N THR A 101 9.26 -10.31 -10.78
CA THR A 101 8.63 -9.14 -11.40
C THR A 101 7.13 -9.31 -11.50
N SER A 102 6.40 -8.22 -11.33
CA SER A 102 4.94 -8.18 -11.41
C SER A 102 4.49 -6.80 -11.88
N THR A 103 3.41 -6.71 -12.65
CA THR A 103 2.86 -5.40 -13.04
C THR A 103 1.82 -4.96 -12.00
N THR A 104 1.88 -3.70 -11.58
CA THR A 104 0.87 -3.13 -10.67
C THR A 104 -0.50 -3.04 -11.33
N ASP A 105 -1.54 -3.39 -10.58
CA ASP A 105 -2.93 -3.24 -11.01
C ASP A 105 -3.43 -1.78 -10.94
N ALA A 106 -4.73 -1.57 -11.17
CA ALA A 106 -5.35 -0.25 -11.14
C ALA A 106 -5.25 0.46 -9.77
N ASP A 107 -5.12 -0.30 -8.69
CA ASP A 107 -4.99 0.20 -7.31
C ASP A 107 -3.53 0.36 -6.86
N GLY A 108 -2.59 0.10 -7.78
CA GLY A 108 -1.15 0.22 -7.56
C GLY A 108 -0.59 -0.98 -6.80
N VAL A 109 -1.31 -2.11 -6.79
CA VAL A 109 -0.93 -3.31 -6.04
C VAL A 109 -0.15 -4.26 -6.94
N ALA A 110 0.95 -4.81 -6.43
CA ALA A 110 1.73 -5.85 -7.08
C ALA A 110 2.02 -6.99 -6.10
N SER A 111 2.15 -8.21 -6.63
CA SER A 111 2.40 -9.42 -5.86
C SER A 111 3.59 -10.18 -6.46
N SER A 112 4.51 -10.63 -5.62
CA SER A 112 5.51 -11.65 -6.01
C SER A 112 4.84 -13.02 -6.17
N LEU A 113 5.46 -13.94 -6.91
CA LEU A 113 4.90 -15.29 -7.11
C LEU A 113 5.15 -16.21 -5.91
N GLY A 114 6.37 -16.21 -5.36
CA GLY A 114 6.72 -16.96 -4.15
C GLY A 114 8.16 -16.71 -3.70
N LEU A 115 8.33 -16.18 -2.48
CA LEU A 115 9.61 -16.04 -1.79
C LEU A 115 9.78 -17.27 -0.90
N HIS A 116 10.84 -18.05 -1.08
CA HIS A 116 11.13 -19.19 -0.22
C HIS A 116 11.90 -18.74 1.01
N ALA A 117 11.34 -18.99 2.19
CA ALA A 117 11.97 -18.67 3.46
C ALA A 117 12.87 -19.83 3.92
N GLU A 118 14.13 -19.86 3.51
CA GLU A 118 15.07 -20.96 3.76
C GLU A 118 15.48 -21.13 5.24
N GLY A 119 15.35 -20.10 6.06
CA GLY A 119 15.74 -20.16 7.47
C GLY A 119 15.14 -19.05 8.32
N ALA A 120 15.24 -19.20 9.64
CA ALA A 120 14.78 -18.17 10.57
C ALA A 120 15.74 -16.98 10.58
N GLY A 121 15.19 -15.77 10.59
CA GLY A 121 15.97 -14.53 10.59
C GLY A 121 15.24 -13.38 9.92
N ARG A 122 15.88 -12.21 9.93
CA ARG A 122 15.37 -11.03 9.24
C ARG A 122 15.74 -11.07 7.77
N VAL A 123 14.75 -10.83 6.90
CA VAL A 123 14.93 -10.75 5.44
C VAL A 123 14.62 -9.32 4.99
N THR A 124 15.54 -8.74 4.21
CA THR A 124 15.35 -7.43 3.58
C THR A 124 15.16 -7.63 2.09
N ILE A 125 14.02 -7.16 1.58
CA ILE A 125 13.60 -7.26 0.19
C ILE A 125 13.55 -5.86 -0.38
N ARG A 126 14.31 -5.60 -1.44
CA ARG A 126 14.18 -4.37 -2.21
C ARG A 126 13.00 -4.51 -3.15
N VAL A 127 12.12 -3.52 -3.10
CA VAL A 127 10.98 -3.39 -4.00
C VAL A 127 11.14 -2.10 -4.80
N ALA A 128 11.10 -2.22 -6.12
CA ALA A 128 11.16 -1.09 -7.03
C ALA A 128 9.89 -1.07 -7.89
N VAL A 129 9.18 0.06 -7.94
CA VAL A 129 8.00 0.26 -8.81
C VAL A 129 8.21 1.52 -9.64
N GLY A 130 8.49 1.36 -10.93
CA GLY A 130 8.92 2.48 -11.77
C GLY A 130 10.18 3.16 -11.21
N ALA A 131 10.08 4.46 -10.87
CA ALA A 131 11.18 5.23 -10.28
C ALA A 131 11.25 5.14 -8.74
N VAL A 132 10.23 4.56 -8.10
CA VAL A 132 10.14 4.46 -6.63
C VAL A 132 10.84 3.21 -6.15
N ARG A 133 11.62 3.31 -5.07
CA ARG A 133 12.32 2.17 -4.45
C ARG A 133 12.16 2.20 -2.95
N SER A 134 11.99 1.04 -2.34
CA SER A 134 11.90 0.89 -0.89
C SER A 134 12.48 -0.46 -0.46
N ASP A 135 13.10 -0.50 0.71
CA ASP A 135 13.52 -1.75 1.34
C ASP A 135 12.45 -2.18 2.35
N VAL A 136 11.87 -3.35 2.11
CA VAL A 136 10.87 -4.00 2.94
C VAL A 136 11.55 -5.03 3.82
N THR A 137 11.19 -5.09 5.10
CA THR A 137 11.71 -6.09 6.03
C THR A 137 10.60 -7.03 6.48
N ILE A 138 10.87 -8.33 6.45
CA ILE A 138 10.04 -9.35 7.09
C ILE A 138 10.89 -10.15 8.09
N ASP A 139 10.29 -10.57 9.20
CA ASP A 139 10.94 -11.45 10.17
C ASP A 139 10.43 -12.89 9.96
N VAL A 140 11.36 -13.82 9.73
CA VAL A 140 11.10 -15.25 9.56
C VAL A 140 11.35 -15.96 10.88
N GLY A 141 10.30 -16.59 11.40
CA GLY A 141 10.34 -17.42 12.60
C GLY A 141 10.88 -18.83 12.34
N ARG A 142 11.08 -19.58 13.42
CA ARG A 142 11.33 -21.02 13.33
C ARG A 142 10.06 -21.75 12.83
N PRO A 143 10.21 -22.97 12.26
CA PRO A 143 9.08 -23.80 11.83
C PRO A 143 8.02 -24.03 12.92
#